data_AF-A0A9D9CFS8-F1
#
_entry.id   AF-A0A9D9CFS8-F1
#
_cell.length_a   1.000
_cell.length_b   1.000
_cell.length_c   1.000
_cell.angle_alpha   90.00
_cell.angle_beta   90.00
_cell.angle_gamma   90.00
#
_symmetry.space_group_name_H-M   'P 1'
#
loop_
_entity.id
_entity.type
_entity.pdbx_description
1 polymer ?
#
loop_
_entity_poly.entity_id
_entity_poly.type
_entity_poly.pdbx_seq_one_letter_code
_entity_poly.pdbx_strand_id
1 'polypeptide(L)'
;MTYFDTLSHEELQAMVSRYPWWSSARMELLRRRLADSNVGSRSEMTLTSGEDALIARLHPTATIPLQHVDIARLTQLTPDDLIERFLKRDDYRIVAESGNAEDLSHVEIDSEDDLVSEELAEIYLNQGLYDDAIDTYRKLSLLNSEKSIYFAELIARIEDKKNR
;
A
#
# COMPACT_ATOMS: atom_id res chain seq x y z
N MET A 1 -33.85 -19.16 -9.06
CA MET A 1 -35.10 -18.82 -9.77
C MET A 1 -35.06 -17.35 -10.15
N THR A 2 -34.59 -17.02 -11.35
CA THR A 2 -34.66 -15.64 -11.87
C THR A 2 -36.02 -15.43 -12.51
N TYR A 3 -36.67 -14.30 -12.23
CA TYR A 3 -38.01 -13.88 -12.68
C TYR A 3 -38.29 -14.01 -14.20
N PHE A 4 -37.28 -14.30 -15.03
CA PHE A 4 -37.36 -14.35 -16.49
C PHE A 4 -37.91 -15.66 -17.06
N ASP A 5 -37.81 -16.78 -16.32
CA ASP A 5 -38.31 -18.08 -16.79
C ASP A 5 -39.84 -18.13 -16.94
N THR A 6 -40.57 -17.22 -16.28
CA THR A 6 -42.04 -17.18 -16.32
C THR A 6 -42.62 -16.26 -17.38
N LEU A 7 -41.81 -15.45 -18.08
CA LEU A 7 -42.29 -14.54 -19.13
C LEU A 7 -42.45 -15.27 -20.46
N SER A 8 -43.51 -14.97 -21.21
CA SER A 8 -43.70 -15.50 -22.56
C SER A 8 -42.74 -14.86 -23.58
N HIS A 9 -42.53 -15.52 -24.73
CA HIS A 9 -41.66 -15.01 -25.80
C HIS A 9 -42.12 -13.63 -26.32
N GLU A 10 -43.44 -13.44 -26.46
CA GLU A 10 -44.03 -12.18 -26.94
C GLU A 10 -43.88 -11.03 -25.94
N GLU A 11 -44.11 -11.29 -24.65
CA GLU A 11 -43.91 -10.29 -23.58
C GLU A 11 -42.44 -9.86 -23.51
N LEU A 12 -41.53 -10.81 -23.67
CA LEU A 12 -40.10 -10.57 -23.66
C LEU A 12 -39.66 -9.73 -24.89
N GLN A 13 -40.24 -10.00 -26.06
CA GLN A 13 -40.04 -9.17 -27.27
C GLN A 13 -40.61 -7.74 -27.12
N ALA A 14 -41.76 -7.60 -26.46
CA ALA A 14 -42.35 -6.29 -26.15
C ALA A 14 -41.47 -5.51 -25.16
N MET A 15 -40.91 -6.17 -24.14
CA MET A 15 -39.98 -5.53 -23.19
C MET A 15 -38.68 -5.07 -23.87
N VAL A 16 -38.12 -5.86 -24.78
CA VAL A 16 -36.92 -5.46 -25.55
C VAL A 16 -37.21 -4.25 -26.45
N SER A 17 -38.41 -4.19 -27.04
CA SER A 17 -38.83 -3.03 -27.84
C SER A 17 -39.03 -1.77 -26.98
N ARG A 18 -39.58 -1.94 -25.76
CA ARG A 18 -39.85 -0.85 -24.84
C ARG A 18 -38.61 -0.34 -24.11
N TYR A 19 -37.66 -1.23 -23.83
CA TYR A 19 -36.42 -0.92 -23.11
C TYR A 19 -35.19 -1.44 -23.89
N PRO A 20 -34.76 -0.73 -24.95
CA PRO A 20 -33.68 -1.20 -25.83
C PRO A 20 -32.32 -1.36 -25.15
N TRP A 21 -32.11 -0.71 -24.00
CA TRP A 21 -30.89 -0.77 -23.21
C TRP A 21 -30.83 -1.99 -22.26
N TRP A 22 -31.91 -2.77 -22.15
CA TRP A 22 -31.97 -3.87 -21.20
C TRP A 22 -31.42 -5.17 -21.80
N SER A 23 -30.11 -5.35 -21.64
CA SER A 23 -29.33 -6.46 -22.24
C SER A 23 -29.79 -7.84 -21.79
N SER A 24 -30.22 -8.00 -20.54
CA SER A 24 -30.62 -9.31 -19.99
C SER A 24 -31.81 -9.92 -20.73
N ALA A 25 -32.84 -9.12 -21.07
CA ALA A 25 -33.95 -9.63 -21.86
C ALA A 25 -33.56 -9.91 -23.31
N ARG A 26 -32.68 -9.10 -23.91
CA ARG A 26 -32.17 -9.40 -25.25
C ARG A 26 -31.46 -10.75 -25.30
N MET A 27 -30.61 -11.03 -24.30
CA MET A 27 -29.89 -12.30 -24.20
C MET A 27 -30.84 -13.48 -23.98
N GLU A 28 -31.89 -13.31 -23.18
CA GLU A 28 -32.88 -14.36 -22.96
C GLU A 28 -33.75 -14.63 -24.20
N LEU A 29 -34.10 -13.59 -24.97
CA LEU A 29 -34.79 -13.73 -26.26
C LEU A 29 -33.94 -14.55 -27.25
N LEU A 30 -32.65 -14.22 -27.35
CA LEU A 30 -31.69 -14.89 -28.23
C LEU A 30 -31.49 -16.35 -27.81
N ARG A 31 -31.35 -16.60 -26.50
CA ARG A 31 -31.24 -17.95 -25.95
C ARG A 31 -32.43 -18.83 -26.30
N ARG A 32 -33.66 -18.29 -26.21
CA ARG A 32 -34.89 -19.00 -26.56
C ARG A 32 -35.01 -19.26 -28.06
N ARG A 33 -34.68 -18.27 -28.89
CA ARG A 33 -34.66 -18.41 -30.35
C ARG A 33 -33.66 -19.49 -30.82
N LEU A 34 -32.51 -19.60 -30.15
CA LEU A 34 -31.51 -20.63 -30.42
C LEU A 34 -31.94 -22.02 -29.95
N ALA A 35 -32.75 -22.11 -28.88
CA ALA A 35 -33.32 -23.36 -28.40
C ALA A 35 -34.42 -23.90 -29.33
N ASP A 36 -35.21 -23.02 -29.95
CA ASP A 36 -36.24 -23.39 -30.93
C ASP A 36 -35.64 -23.82 -32.28
N SER A 37 -34.45 -23.32 -32.64
CA SER A 37 -33.71 -23.76 -33.82
C SER A 37 -32.88 -25.03 -33.54
N ASN A 38 -33.53 -26.17 -33.43
CA ASN A 38 -32.84 -27.46 -33.42
C ASN A 38 -32.36 -27.85 -34.84
N VAL A 39 -31.25 -27.27 -35.32
CA VAL A 39 -30.34 -27.90 -36.28
C VAL A 39 -28.94 -27.33 -36.08
N GLY A 40 -28.00 -28.22 -35.74
CA GLY A 40 -26.58 -27.92 -35.79
C GLY A 40 -26.15 -27.54 -37.20
N SER A 41 -25.76 -26.28 -37.37
CA SER A 41 -24.83 -25.85 -38.40
C SER A 41 -24.28 -24.50 -38.01
N ARG A 42 -22.96 -24.41 -37.79
CA ARG A 42 -22.19 -23.16 -37.85
C ARG A 42 -22.21 -22.65 -39.29
N SER A 43 -23.37 -22.31 -39.82
CA SER A 43 -23.51 -21.64 -41.10
C SER A 43 -23.56 -20.14 -40.82
N GLU A 44 -22.62 -19.44 -41.45
CA GLU A 44 -22.49 -17.99 -41.49
C GLU A 44 -23.88 -17.33 -41.54
N MET A 45 -24.20 -16.64 -40.46
CA MET A 45 -25.39 -15.82 -40.37
C MET A 45 -25.09 -14.57 -41.21
N THR A 46 -25.38 -14.61 -42.51
CA THR A 46 -25.39 -13.39 -43.33
C THR A 46 -26.52 -12.52 -42.81
N LEU A 47 -26.16 -11.62 -41.92
CA LEU A 47 -27.01 -10.56 -41.40
C LEU A 47 -27.47 -9.74 -42.60
N THR A 48 -28.78 -9.51 -42.67
CA THR A 48 -29.32 -8.63 -43.69
C THR A 48 -28.81 -7.22 -43.43
N SER A 49 -28.55 -6.45 -44.49
CA SER A 49 -27.88 -5.12 -44.49
C SER A 49 -28.39 -4.08 -43.46
N GLY A 50 -29.54 -4.31 -42.79
CA GLY A 50 -30.05 -3.46 -41.72
C GLY A 50 -29.58 -3.82 -40.31
N GLU A 51 -29.19 -5.07 -40.06
CA GLU A 51 -28.79 -5.57 -38.74
C GLU A 51 -27.33 -5.21 -38.41
N ASP A 52 -26.46 -5.16 -39.42
CA ASP A 52 -25.07 -4.70 -39.28
C ASP A 52 -24.98 -3.24 -38.79
N ALA A 53 -25.91 -2.38 -39.23
CA ALA A 53 -25.95 -0.98 -38.81
C ALA A 53 -26.43 -0.80 -37.36
N LEU A 54 -27.30 -1.70 -36.88
CA LEU A 54 -27.79 -1.69 -35.50
C LEU A 54 -26.76 -2.29 -34.53
N ILE A 55 -26.06 -3.34 -34.95
CA ILE A 55 -24.94 -3.93 -34.21
C ILE A 55 -23.80 -2.91 -34.12
N ALA A 56 -23.42 -2.25 -35.22
CA ALA A 56 -22.40 -1.20 -35.22
C ALA A 56 -22.76 0.03 -34.35
N ARG A 57 -24.04 0.34 -34.16
CA ARG A 57 -24.51 1.43 -33.28
C ARG A 57 -24.54 1.05 -31.80
N LEU A 58 -24.63 -0.24 -31.48
CA LEU A 58 -24.75 -0.75 -30.11
C LEU A 58 -23.43 -1.26 -29.54
N HIS A 59 -22.46 -1.54 -30.40
CA HIS A 59 -21.06 -1.66 -30.00
C HIS A 59 -20.37 -0.33 -30.27
N PRO A 60 -20.21 0.58 -29.29
CA PRO A 60 -18.92 1.26 -29.27
C PRO A 60 -17.93 0.10 -29.20
N THR A 61 -17.25 -0.21 -30.31
CA THR A 61 -16.15 -1.17 -30.29
C THR A 61 -15.22 -0.62 -29.24
N ALA A 62 -15.32 -1.15 -28.02
CA ALA A 62 -14.41 -0.84 -26.96
C ALA A 62 -13.12 -1.53 -27.39
N THR A 63 -12.42 -0.91 -28.34
CA THR A 63 -11.01 -1.12 -28.63
C THR A 63 -10.22 -0.52 -27.47
N ILE A 64 -10.68 -0.74 -26.23
CA ILE A 64 -9.82 -0.62 -25.07
C ILE A 64 -9.00 -1.89 -25.18
N PRO A 65 -7.69 -1.82 -25.49
CA PRO A 65 -6.86 -3.00 -25.41
C PRO A 65 -7.05 -3.55 -24.01
N LEU A 66 -7.49 -4.81 -23.89
CA LEU A 66 -7.62 -5.48 -22.60
C LEU A 66 -6.24 -5.41 -21.96
N GLN A 67 -6.07 -4.52 -20.98
CA GLN A 67 -4.83 -4.40 -20.25
C GLN A 67 -4.61 -5.76 -19.60
N HIS A 68 -3.41 -6.33 -19.79
CA HIS A 68 -3.06 -7.56 -19.12
C HIS A 68 -3.10 -7.32 -17.62
N VAL A 69 -4.12 -7.86 -16.95
CA VAL A 69 -4.25 -7.76 -15.51
C VAL A 69 -3.34 -8.84 -14.92
N ASP A 70 -2.25 -8.41 -14.28
CA ASP A 70 -1.40 -9.31 -13.51
C ASP A 70 -2.15 -9.85 -12.30
N ILE A 71 -2.75 -11.04 -12.45
CA ILE A 71 -3.51 -11.74 -11.40
C ILE A 71 -2.63 -11.98 -10.16
N ALA A 72 -1.33 -12.21 -10.37
CA ALA A 72 -0.36 -12.35 -9.29
C ALA A 72 -0.29 -11.08 -8.42
N ARG A 73 -0.41 -9.89 -9.01
CA ARG A 73 -0.37 -8.62 -8.28
C ARG A 73 -1.61 -8.36 -7.43
N LEU A 74 -2.75 -8.97 -7.81
CA LEU A 74 -4.00 -8.92 -7.04
C LEU A 74 -4.02 -9.89 -5.86
N THR A 75 -3.11 -10.86 -5.83
CA THR A 75 -3.00 -11.89 -4.78
C THR A 75 -1.78 -11.70 -3.88
N GLN A 76 -0.86 -10.82 -4.26
CA GLN A 76 0.27 -10.43 -3.42
C GLN A 76 -0.21 -9.61 -2.23
N LEU A 77 0.17 -10.06 -1.03
CA LEU A 77 -0.02 -9.30 0.20
C LEU A 77 0.83 -8.03 0.13
N THR A 78 0.17 -6.89 0.02
CA THR A 78 0.84 -5.60 0.15
C THR A 78 1.07 -5.25 1.62
N PRO A 79 2.00 -4.33 1.92
CA PRO A 79 2.15 -3.80 3.26
C PRO A 79 0.85 -3.21 3.82
N ASP A 80 0.05 -2.56 2.98
CA ASP A 80 -1.24 -2.00 3.38
C ASP A 80 -2.24 -3.10 3.75
N ASP A 81 -2.30 -4.20 2.99
CA ASP A 81 -3.12 -5.36 3.35
C ASP A 81 -2.68 -6.01 4.67
N LEU A 82 -1.38 -6.00 4.95
CA LEU A 82 -0.83 -6.50 6.21
C LEU A 82 -1.29 -5.61 7.38
N ILE A 83 -1.25 -4.29 7.20
CA ILE A 83 -1.72 -3.30 8.18
C ILE A 83 -3.22 -3.45 8.42
N GLU A 84 -4.04 -3.53 7.37
CA GLU A 84 -5.48 -3.74 7.52
C GLU A 84 -5.81 -5.05 8.25
N ARG A 85 -5.11 -6.14 7.92
CA ARG A 85 -5.27 -7.43 8.60
C ARG A 85 -4.80 -7.38 10.05
N PHE A 86 -3.81 -6.54 10.38
CA PHE A 86 -3.38 -6.33 11.75
C PHE A 86 -4.43 -5.55 12.56
N LEU A 87 -4.92 -4.44 12.01
CA LEU A 87 -5.93 -3.60 12.67
C LEU A 87 -7.28 -4.31 12.86
N LYS A 88 -7.63 -5.27 12.00
CA LYS A 88 -8.84 -6.11 12.16
C LYS A 88 -8.72 -7.20 13.23
N ARG A 89 -7.52 -7.51 13.72
CA ARG A 89 -7.35 -8.52 14.77
C ARG A 89 -7.54 -7.84 16.13
N ASP A 90 -8.41 -8.40 16.95
CA ASP A 90 -8.62 -7.94 18.34
C ASP A 90 -7.59 -8.51 19.33
N ASP A 91 -6.69 -9.38 18.85
CA ASP A 91 -5.63 -10.00 19.66
C ASP A 91 -4.29 -9.27 19.46
N TYR A 92 -4.09 -8.23 20.28
CA TYR A 92 -2.85 -7.45 20.35
C TYR A 92 -1.83 -8.06 21.32
N ARG A 93 -2.08 -9.27 21.83
CA ARG A 93 -1.21 -9.88 22.83
C ARG A 93 0.09 -10.33 22.17
N ILE A 94 1.19 -9.62 22.46
CA ILE A 94 2.53 -10.07 22.10
C ILE A 94 2.86 -11.26 23.02
N VAL A 95 2.88 -12.46 22.45
CA VAL A 95 3.36 -13.67 23.10
C VAL A 95 4.73 -13.96 22.51
N ALA A 96 5.76 -13.93 23.35
CA ALA A 96 7.09 -14.38 22.94
C ALA A 96 7.00 -15.84 22.51
N GLU A 97 7.46 -16.13 21.29
CA GLU A 97 7.61 -17.50 20.82
C GLU A 97 8.65 -18.19 21.71
N SER A 98 8.39 -19.44 22.12
CA SER A 98 9.31 -20.22 22.96
C SER A 98 10.47 -20.76 22.11
N GLY A 99 11.26 -19.85 21.54
CA GLY A 99 12.52 -20.11 20.88
C GLY A 99 13.61 -19.27 21.57
N ASN A 100 14.85 -19.74 21.54
CA ASN A 100 16.00 -19.01 22.10
C ASN A 100 15.99 -17.58 21.55
N ALA A 101 15.59 -16.61 22.38
CA ALA A 101 15.85 -15.21 22.12
C ALA A 101 17.37 -15.07 22.18
N GLU A 102 17.99 -14.96 21.00
CA GLU A 102 19.38 -14.53 20.93
C GLU A 102 19.44 -13.19 21.66
N ASP A 103 20.33 -13.11 22.64
CA ASP A 103 20.50 -11.90 23.44
C ASP A 103 21.18 -10.84 22.58
N LEU A 104 20.36 -10.03 21.91
CA LEU A 104 20.79 -8.90 21.08
C LEU A 104 21.21 -7.68 21.93
N SER A 105 21.28 -7.79 23.26
CA SER A 105 21.80 -6.69 24.10
C SER A 105 23.28 -6.41 23.83
N HIS A 106 24.00 -7.38 23.28
CA HIS A 106 25.42 -7.29 22.90
C HIS A 106 25.62 -6.95 21.42
N VAL A 107 24.90 -5.95 20.90
CA VAL A 107 25.38 -5.28 19.68
C VAL A 107 26.63 -4.49 20.08
N GLU A 108 27.80 -4.97 19.66
CA GLU A 108 29.06 -4.23 19.75
C GLU A 108 28.91 -2.96 18.90
N ILE A 109 28.52 -1.86 19.54
CA ILE A 109 28.58 -0.54 18.95
C ILE A 109 30.08 -0.24 18.81
N ASP A 110 30.53 -0.11 17.56
CA ASP A 110 31.89 0.30 17.24
C ASP A 110 32.16 1.64 17.94
N SER A 111 32.92 1.62 19.02
CA SER A 111 33.11 2.74 19.96
C SER A 111 33.97 3.88 19.39
N GLU A 112 34.25 3.85 18.09
CA GLU A 112 35.14 4.78 17.40
C GLU A 112 34.46 6.09 17.00
N ASP A 113 33.12 6.11 16.89
CA ASP A 113 32.34 7.33 16.72
C ASP A 113 31.68 7.73 18.05
N ASP A 114 32.52 8.13 19.01
CA ASP A 114 32.05 8.92 20.15
C ASP A 114 31.29 10.14 19.59
N LEU A 115 29.97 10.17 19.74
CA LEU A 115 29.15 11.31 19.35
C LEU A 115 29.59 12.52 20.19
N VAL A 116 30.30 13.46 19.59
CA VAL A 116 30.76 14.69 20.26
C VAL A 116 29.96 15.89 19.74
N SER A 117 29.13 16.49 20.59
CA SER A 117 28.41 17.73 20.28
C SER A 117 28.39 18.70 21.47
N GLU A 118 28.21 19.98 21.19
CA GLU A 118 28.10 21.03 22.23
C GLU A 118 26.88 20.79 23.14
N GLU A 119 25.76 20.40 22.55
CA GLU A 119 24.53 20.06 23.27
C GLU A 119 24.72 18.88 24.22
N LEU A 120 25.50 17.86 23.81
CA LEU A 120 25.82 16.73 24.68
C LEU A 120 26.65 17.16 25.89
N ALA A 121 27.64 18.02 25.68
CA ALA A 121 28.44 18.58 26.77
C ALA A 121 27.57 19.40 27.74
N GLU A 122 26.60 20.16 27.23
CA GLU A 122 25.63 20.90 28.06
C GLU A 122 24.72 19.95 28.87
N ILE A 123 24.28 18.84 28.28
CA ILE A 123 23.53 17.80 28.99
C ILE A 123 24.37 17.23 30.14
N TYR A 124 25.65 16.93 29.94
CA TYR A 124 26.55 16.47 31.01
C TYR A 124 26.68 17.49 32.14
N LEU A 125 26.78 18.79 31.82
CA LEU A 125 26.78 19.84 32.84
C LEU A 125 25.49 19.88 33.66
N ASN A 126 24.35 19.75 33.00
CA ASN A 126 23.05 19.74 33.67
C ASN A 126 22.87 18.52 34.59
N GLN A 127 23.54 17.42 34.26
CA GLN A 127 23.58 16.21 35.08
C GLN A 127 24.62 16.27 36.22
N GLY A 128 25.47 17.31 36.25
CA GLY A 128 26.55 17.45 37.23
C GLY A 128 27.80 16.63 36.91
N LEU A 129 27.89 16.05 35.71
CA LEU A 129 29.04 15.29 35.21
C LEU A 129 30.08 16.25 34.63
N TYR A 130 30.78 16.97 35.52
CA TYR A 130 31.71 18.02 35.10
C TYR A 130 32.93 17.50 34.33
N ASP A 131 33.45 16.34 34.69
CA ASP A 131 34.63 15.76 34.03
C ASP A 131 34.30 15.33 32.59
N ASP A 132 33.19 14.64 32.39
CA ASP A 132 32.72 14.23 31.06
C ASP A 132 32.40 15.44 30.17
N ALA A 133 31.82 16.50 30.74
CA ALA A 133 31.58 17.75 30.02
C ALA A 133 32.90 18.42 29.58
N ILE A 134 33.89 18.49 30.47
CA ILE A 134 35.21 19.08 30.16
C ILE A 134 35.89 18.29 29.05
N ASP A 135 35.88 16.96 29.12
CA ASP A 135 36.53 16.11 28.12
C ASP A 135 35.83 16.21 26.75
N THR A 136 34.49 16.34 26.74
CA THR A 136 33.72 16.59 25.52
C THR A 136 34.08 17.96 24.90
N TYR A 137 34.18 19.03 25.70
CA TYR A 137 34.62 20.34 25.21
C TYR A 137 36.07 20.37 24.73
N ARG A 138 36.96 19.59 25.34
CA ARG A 138 38.34 19.41 24.85
C ARG A 138 38.35 18.75 23.47
N LYS A 139 37.58 17.68 23.28
CA LYS A 139 37.40 17.02 21.97
C LYS A 139 36.86 18.01 20.92
N LEU A 140 35.85 18.81 21.28
CA LEU A 140 35.28 19.84 20.39
C LEU A 140 36.29 20.93 20.00
N SER A 141 37.17 21.33 20.92
CA SER A 141 38.22 22.32 20.66
C SER A 141 39.24 21.82 19.63
N LEU A 142 39.57 20.52 19.70
CA LEU A 142 40.46 19.88 18.72
C LEU A 142 39.79 19.75 17.34
N LEU A 143 38.51 19.39 17.30
CA LEU A 143 37.76 19.24 16.06
C LEU A 143 37.45 20.59 15.39
N ASN A 144 37.24 21.64 16.19
CA ASN A 144 36.84 22.98 15.73
C ASN A 144 37.86 24.03 16.19
N SER A 145 39.05 24.02 15.59
CA SER A 145 40.16 24.92 15.98
C SER A 145 39.81 26.40 15.97
N GLU A 146 38.88 26.82 15.10
CA GLU A 146 38.38 28.21 15.01
C GLU A 146 37.62 28.66 16.28
N LYS A 147 36.95 27.73 16.96
CA LYS A 147 36.19 27.98 18.19
C LYS A 147 36.96 27.60 19.46
N SER A 148 38.25 27.26 19.35
CA SER A 148 39.04 26.76 20.47
C SER A 148 39.06 27.70 21.69
N ILE A 149 39.12 29.03 21.47
CA ILE A 149 39.08 30.03 22.54
C ILE A 149 37.75 29.99 23.29
N TYR A 150 36.63 29.87 22.57
CA TYR A 150 35.29 29.77 23.15
C TYR A 150 35.17 28.55 24.07
N PHE A 151 35.64 27.38 23.61
CA PHE A 151 35.62 26.17 24.43
C PHE A 151 36.56 26.26 25.63
N ALA A 152 37.71 26.93 25.51
CA ALA A 152 38.62 27.15 26.64
C ALA A 152 37.98 28.01 27.75
N GLU A 153 37.26 29.07 27.38
CA GLU A 153 36.52 29.88 28.35
C GLU A 153 35.42 29.08 29.05
N LEU A 154 34.73 28.21 28.31
CA LEU A 154 33.66 27.37 28.86
C LEU A 154 34.23 26.33 29.84
N ILE A 155 35.34 25.67 29.50
CA ILE A 155 36.06 24.75 30.38
C ILE A 155 36.46 25.46 31.69
N ALA A 156 37.05 26.66 31.61
CA ALA A 156 37.44 27.42 32.80
C ALA A 156 36.26 27.71 33.73
N ARG A 157 35.10 28.10 33.17
CA ARG A 157 33.87 28.32 33.95
C ARG A 157 33.35 27.05 34.63
N ILE A 158 33.53 25.90 34.00
CA ILE A 158 33.10 24.60 34.54
C ILE A 158 34.05 24.17 35.67
N GLU A 159 35.35 24.33 35.50
CA GLU A 159 36.36 24.05 36.52
C GLU A 159 36.14 24.91 37.77
N ASP A 160 35.82 26.20 37.61
CA ASP A 160 35.47 27.09 38.72
C ASP A 160 34.20 26.62 39.46
N LYS A 161 33.20 26.12 38.73
CA LYS A 161 31.97 25.55 39.34
C LYS A 161 32.25 24.24 40.07
N LYS A 162 33.11 23.38 39.53
CA LYS A 162 33.50 22.11 40.15
C LYS A 162 34.24 22.33 41.48
N ASN A 163 35.03 23.39 41.57
CA ASN A 163 35.86 23.73 42.74
C ASN A 163 35.13 24.55 43.82
N ARG A 164 33.83 24.83 43.64
CA ARG A 164 33.04 25.69 44.52
C ARG A 164 32.03 24.90 45.34
#